data_AF-A0A531K9Y5-F1
#
_entry.id   AF-A0A531K9Y5-F1
#
_cell.length_a   1.000
_cell.length_b   1.000
_cell.length_c   1.000
_cell.angle_alpha   90.00
_cell.angle_beta   90.00
_cell.angle_gamma   90.00
#
_symmetry.space_group_name_H-M   'P 1'
#
loop_
_entity.id
_entity.type
_entity.pdbx_description
1 polymer ?
#
loop_
_entity_poly.entity_id
_entity_poly.type
_entity_poly.pdbx_seq_one_letter_code
_entity_poly.pdbx_strand_id
1 'polypeptide(L)'
;CMSAHCGIEMRHPLHDPKLVQYAFSLPERLRLRGDRTKYIHVQALKNFLPKTILERKSKAEFSIVLREHLDRMQAILTETIPHERSTWVDRDGMARLFRAYRDNPQAGMPKWILWSIYGCHVSYLDAI
;
A
#
# COMPACT_ATOMS: atom_id res chain seq x y z
N CYS A 1 -19.40 4.21 1.82
CA CYS A 1 -18.09 3.66 2.28
C CYS A 1 -18.28 2.24 2.80
N MET A 2 -17.31 1.34 2.55
CA MET A 2 -17.40 -0.08 2.96
C MET A 2 -17.71 -0.28 4.45
N SER A 3 -17.16 0.57 5.34
CA SER A 3 -17.43 0.48 6.78
C SER A 3 -18.89 0.71 7.16
N ALA A 4 -19.56 1.68 6.52
CA ALA A 4 -20.95 2.02 6.79
C ALA A 4 -21.91 0.89 6.36
N HIS A 5 -21.56 0.17 5.28
CA HIS A 5 -22.31 -1.01 4.85
C HIS A 5 -22.27 -2.13 5.92
N CYS A 6 -21.18 -2.20 6.68
CA CYS A 6 -21.04 -3.10 7.82
C CYS A 6 -21.57 -2.51 9.15
N GLY A 7 -22.26 -1.36 9.14
CA GLY A 7 -22.75 -0.70 10.36
C GLY A 7 -21.66 -0.07 11.24
N ILE A 8 -20.47 0.16 10.69
CA ILE A 8 -19.31 0.71 11.42
C ILE A 8 -19.08 2.18 11.06
N GLU A 9 -19.17 3.05 12.07
CA GLU A 9 -18.73 4.45 11.98
C GLU A 9 -17.20 4.53 12.14
N MET A 10 -16.48 4.75 11.04
CA MET A 10 -15.02 4.91 11.07
C MET A 10 -14.67 6.37 11.40
N ARG A 11 -13.81 6.58 12.40
CA ARG A 11 -13.29 7.91 12.77
C ARG A 11 -11.82 8.04 12.38
N HIS A 12 -11.45 9.23 11.90
CA HIS A 12 -10.10 9.56 11.46
C HIS A 12 -9.54 10.76 12.24
N PRO A 13 -9.07 10.58 13.49
CA PRO A 13 -8.62 11.70 14.33
C PRO A 13 -7.51 12.56 13.69
N LEU A 14 -6.69 11.97 12.82
CA LEU A 14 -5.63 12.69 12.12
C LEU A 14 -6.14 13.58 10.97
N HIS A 15 -7.42 13.49 10.60
CA HIS A 15 -8.06 14.31 9.57
C HIS A 15 -8.72 15.57 10.15
N ASP A 16 -8.50 15.87 11.43
CA ASP A 16 -8.96 17.14 12.01
C ASP A 16 -8.36 18.33 11.23
N PRO A 17 -9.18 19.28 10.74
CA PRO A 17 -8.69 20.39 9.93
C PRO A 17 -7.63 21.25 10.63
N LYS A 18 -7.73 21.44 11.95
CA LYS A 18 -6.75 22.23 12.72
C LYS A 18 -5.42 21.49 12.81
N LEU A 19 -5.47 20.17 13.01
CA LEU A 19 -4.26 19.35 13.02
C LEU A 19 -3.58 19.34 11.65
N VAL A 20 -4.34 19.23 10.56
CA VAL A 20 -3.81 19.29 9.20
C VAL A 20 -3.17 20.65 8.95
N GLN A 21 -3.87 21.75 9.20
CA GLN A 21 -3.33 23.10 9.03
C GLN A 21 -2.04 23.31 9.85
N TYR A 22 -2.03 22.84 11.10
CA TYR A 22 -0.83 22.88 11.93
C TYR A 22 0.31 22.06 11.31
N ALA A 23 0.06 20.81 10.89
CA ALA A 23 1.09 19.97 10.29
C ALA A 23 1.72 20.60 9.04
N PHE A 24 0.93 21.31 8.23
CA PHE A 24 1.40 22.01 7.02
C PHE A 24 2.08 23.35 7.31
N SER A 25 1.80 24.02 8.42
CA SER A 25 2.50 25.25 8.82
C SER A 25 3.89 24.99 9.44
N LEU A 26 4.18 23.75 9.82
CA LEU A 26 5.48 23.37 10.38
C LEU A 26 6.60 23.39 9.33
N PRO A 27 7.81 23.87 9.69
CA PRO A 27 9.01 23.71 8.87
C PRO A 27 9.24 22.26 8.46
N GLU A 28 9.66 22.05 7.22
CA GLU A 28 9.85 20.70 6.66
C GLU A 28 10.77 19.81 7.50
N ARG A 29 11.83 20.39 8.10
CA ARG A 29 12.76 19.68 9.00
C ARG A 29 12.09 19.00 10.20
N LEU A 30 10.88 19.42 10.57
CA LEU A 30 10.10 18.79 11.65
C LEU A 30 9.23 17.64 11.14
N ARG A 31 8.90 17.60 9.84
CA ARG A 31 8.19 16.48 9.20
C ARG A 31 9.17 15.40 8.72
N LEU A 32 10.33 15.80 8.21
CA LEU A 32 11.41 14.95 7.71
C LEU A 32 12.75 15.41 8.28
N ARG A 33 13.48 14.51 8.95
CA ARG A 33 14.81 14.79 9.49
C ARG A 33 15.77 13.65 9.13
N GLY A 34 16.64 13.87 8.15
CA GLY A 34 17.48 12.80 7.59
C GLY A 34 16.63 11.68 6.98
N ASP A 35 16.83 10.44 7.42
CA ASP A 35 16.05 9.27 7.00
C ASP A 35 14.74 9.08 7.80
N ARG A 36 14.43 9.98 8.74
CA ARG A 36 13.25 9.87 9.62
C ARG A 36 12.09 10.72 9.14
N THR A 37 11.08 10.06 8.57
CA THR A 37 9.76 10.67 8.31
C THR A 37 8.93 10.79 9.59
N LYS A 38 7.91 11.66 9.58
CA LYS A 38 6.97 11.89 10.69
C LYS A 38 7.70 12.28 11.99
N TYR A 39 8.83 12.97 11.88
CA TYR A 39 9.75 13.19 13.02
C TYR A 39 9.05 13.81 14.24
N ILE A 40 8.38 14.95 14.06
CA ILE A 40 7.65 15.64 15.14
C ILE A 40 6.54 14.78 15.76
N HIS A 41 5.84 13.99 14.94
CA HIS A 41 4.77 13.11 15.41
C HIS A 41 5.32 11.98 16.30
N VAL A 42 6.44 11.37 15.89
CA VAL A 42 7.12 10.35 16.72
C VAL A 42 7.65 10.96 18.01
N GLN A 43 8.24 12.16 17.95
CA GLN A 43 8.73 12.84 19.16
C GLN A 43 7.61 13.18 20.14
N ALA A 44 6.45 13.62 19.65
CA ALA A 44 5.28 13.90 20.49
C ALA A 44 4.76 12.66 21.23
N LEU A 45 4.99 11.45 20.69
CA LEU A 45 4.54 10.19 21.25
C LEU A 45 5.57 9.48 22.14
N LYS A 46 6.76 10.08 22.37
CA LYS A 46 7.88 9.39 23.04
C LYS A 46 7.57 8.90 24.46
N ASN A 47 6.63 9.54 25.14
CA ASN A 47 6.21 9.18 26.50
C ASN A 47 5.00 8.23 26.52
N PHE A 48 4.41 7.93 25.36
CA PHE A 48 3.22 7.09 25.22
C PHE A 48 3.50 5.73 24.57
N LEU A 49 4.58 5.62 23.80
CA LEU A 49 4.90 4.42 23.02
C LEU A 49 6.23 3.78 23.42
N PRO A 50 6.36 2.44 23.31
CA PRO A 50 7.63 1.76 23.52
C PRO A 50 8.70 2.21 22.52
N LYS A 51 9.97 2.16 22.97
CA LYS A 51 11.16 2.50 22.15
C LYS A 51 11.20 1.73 20.83
N THR A 52 10.82 0.45 20.83
CA THR A 52 10.77 -0.40 19.64
C THR A 52 9.84 0.13 18.54
N ILE A 53 8.73 0.77 18.92
CA ILE A 53 7.78 1.39 17.99
C ILE A 53 8.32 2.74 17.48
N LEU A 54 8.88 3.56 18.39
CA LEU A 54 9.42 4.88 18.08
C LEU A 54 10.62 4.82 17.13
N GLU A 55 11.48 3.80 17.27
CA GLU A 55 12.73 3.68 16.51
C GLU A 55 12.57 2.92 15.19
N ARG A 56 11.39 2.34 14.94
CA ARG A 56 11.10 1.54 13.75
C ARG A 56 11.33 2.34 12.47
N LYS A 57 12.12 1.78 11.55
CA LYS A 57 12.40 2.36 10.22
C LYS A 57 11.48 1.83 9.12
N SER A 58 10.91 0.64 9.32
CA SER A 58 9.96 0.05 8.37
C SER A 58 8.59 0.72 8.46
N LYS A 59 7.78 0.54 7.41
CA LYS A 59 6.32 0.82 7.44
C LYS A 59 5.57 -0.46 7.79
N ALA A 60 4.31 -0.31 8.21
CA ALA A 60 3.44 -1.47 8.31
C ALA A 60 3.29 -2.07 6.91
N GLU A 61 3.43 -3.39 6.82
CA GLU A 61 3.35 -4.12 5.57
C GLU A 61 2.00 -4.85 5.56
N PHE A 62 1.21 -4.64 4.50
CA PHE A 62 -0.15 -5.17 4.39
C PHE A 62 -0.31 -6.20 3.28
N SER A 63 0.74 -6.52 2.52
CA SER A 63 0.68 -7.46 1.40
C SER A 63 0.25 -8.87 1.81
N ILE A 64 0.29 -9.19 3.11
CA ILE A 64 -0.26 -10.44 3.64
C ILE A 64 -1.71 -10.66 3.22
N VAL A 65 -2.53 -9.60 3.16
CA VAL A 65 -3.95 -9.72 2.77
C VAL A 65 -4.12 -10.03 1.29
N LEU A 66 -3.12 -9.72 0.46
CA LEU A 66 -3.19 -9.91 -0.99
C LEU A 66 -2.93 -11.37 -1.39
N ARG A 67 -2.17 -12.11 -0.59
CA ARG A 67 -1.65 -13.45 -0.93
C ARG A 67 -2.74 -14.40 -1.42
N GLU A 68 -3.78 -14.60 -0.62
CA GLU A 68 -4.84 -15.56 -0.93
C GLU A 68 -5.60 -15.18 -2.22
N HIS A 69 -5.78 -13.87 -2.44
CA HIS A 69 -6.41 -13.38 -3.66
C HIS A 69 -5.49 -13.56 -4.87
N LEU A 70 -4.23 -13.16 -4.77
CA LEU A 70 -3.25 -13.27 -5.85
C LEU A 70 -3.06 -14.73 -6.30
N ASP A 71 -3.09 -15.68 -5.36
CA ASP A 71 -3.03 -17.11 -5.68
C ASP A 71 -4.21 -17.57 -6.54
N ARG A 72 -5.43 -17.13 -6.21
CA ARG A 72 -6.63 -17.40 -7.01
C ARG A 72 -6.66 -16.65 -8.33
N MET A 73 -5.89 -15.57 -8.45
CA MET A 73 -5.83 -14.70 -9.62
C MET A 73 -4.74 -15.08 -10.62
N GLN A 74 -4.15 -16.28 -10.52
CA GLN A 74 -3.09 -16.69 -11.45
C GLN A 74 -3.50 -16.51 -12.91
N ALA A 75 -4.63 -17.09 -13.34
CA ALA A 75 -5.08 -17.03 -14.73
C ALA A 75 -5.26 -15.58 -15.22
N ILE A 76 -5.92 -14.73 -14.44
CA ILE A 76 -6.11 -13.32 -14.83
C ILE A 76 -4.77 -12.58 -14.91
N LEU A 77 -3.84 -12.83 -13.99
CA LEU A 77 -2.53 -12.16 -13.95
C LEU A 77 -1.59 -12.65 -15.05
N THR A 78 -1.59 -13.94 -15.38
CA THR A 78 -0.62 -14.51 -16.33
C THR A 78 -1.16 -14.70 -17.74
N GLU A 79 -2.48 -14.66 -17.94
CA GLU A 79 -3.12 -14.93 -19.23
C GLU A 79 -3.99 -13.75 -19.70
N THR A 80 -5.03 -13.40 -18.93
CA THR A 80 -6.03 -12.40 -19.33
C THR A 80 -5.45 -10.99 -19.44
N ILE A 81 -4.83 -10.48 -18.38
CA ILE A 81 -4.30 -9.10 -18.35
C ILE A 81 -3.21 -8.92 -19.42
N PRO A 82 -2.20 -9.81 -19.56
CA PRO A 82 -1.22 -9.66 -20.63
C PRO A 82 -1.79 -9.76 -22.04
N HIS A 83 -2.88 -10.51 -22.23
CA HIS A 83 -3.56 -10.57 -23.52
C HIS A 83 -4.30 -9.27 -23.83
N GLU A 84 -5.14 -8.80 -22.91
CA GLU A 84 -5.99 -7.63 -23.12
C GLU A 84 -5.23 -6.30 -23.04
N ARG A 85 -4.12 -6.26 -22.30
CA ARG A 85 -3.32 -5.06 -22.02
C ARG A 85 -1.91 -5.15 -22.58
N SER A 86 -1.75 -5.83 -23.72
CA SER A 86 -0.46 -6.10 -24.37
C SER A 86 0.34 -4.85 -24.77
N THR A 87 -0.31 -3.68 -24.86
CA THR A 87 0.34 -2.40 -25.15
C THR A 87 1.19 -1.86 -24.00
N TRP A 88 0.94 -2.30 -22.75
CA TRP A 88 1.67 -1.81 -21.58
C TRP A 88 1.99 -2.90 -20.54
N VAL A 89 1.56 -4.15 -20.77
CA VAL A 89 1.88 -5.32 -19.93
C VAL A 89 2.62 -6.37 -20.74
N ASP A 90 3.87 -6.65 -20.35
CA ASP A 90 4.67 -7.74 -20.91
C ASP A 90 4.18 -9.11 -20.38
N ARG A 91 3.87 -10.03 -21.29
CA ARG A 91 3.38 -11.38 -20.96
C ARG A 91 4.41 -12.18 -20.17
N ASP A 92 5.65 -12.23 -20.67
CA ASP A 92 6.69 -13.02 -20.04
C ASP A 92 7.10 -12.40 -18.70
N GLY A 93 7.07 -11.07 -18.63
CA GLY A 93 7.26 -10.28 -17.42
C GLY A 93 6.23 -10.61 -16.35
N MET A 94 4.95 -10.68 -16.69
CA MET A 94 3.90 -11.08 -15.74
C MET A 94 4.09 -12.51 -15.25
N ALA A 95 4.43 -13.45 -16.14
CA ALA A 95 4.71 -14.83 -15.75
C ALA A 95 5.93 -14.94 -14.83
N ARG A 96 7.03 -14.20 -15.13
CA ARG A 96 8.22 -14.13 -14.26
C ARG A 96 7.90 -13.52 -12.90
N LEU A 97 7.13 -12.42 -12.88
CA LEU A 97 6.74 -11.72 -11.67
C LEU A 97 5.87 -12.61 -10.77
N PHE A 98 4.90 -13.33 -11.34
CA PHE A 98 4.05 -14.26 -10.60
C PHE A 98 4.85 -15.42 -9.99
N ARG A 99 5.80 -15.98 -10.75
CA ARG A 99 6.73 -16.99 -10.22
C ARG A 99 7.60 -16.45 -9.08
N ALA A 100 8.19 -15.27 -9.24
CA ALA A 100 8.99 -14.64 -8.19
C ALA A 100 8.20 -14.38 -6.90
N TYR A 101 6.92 -14.02 -7.03
CA TYR A 101 5.99 -13.95 -5.90
C TYR A 101 5.78 -15.34 -5.24
N ARG A 102 5.55 -16.39 -6.04
CA ARG A 102 5.31 -17.75 -5.52
C ARG A 102 6.53 -18.35 -4.85
N ASP A 103 7.71 -18.11 -5.38
CA ASP A 103 8.97 -18.65 -4.86
C ASP A 103 9.41 -17.93 -3.58
N ASN A 104 9.11 -16.63 -3.45
CA ASN A 104 9.34 -15.88 -2.21
C ASN A 104 8.10 -15.09 -1.78
N PRO A 105 7.12 -15.76 -1.16
CA PRO A 105 5.88 -15.10 -0.80
C PRO A 105 6.00 -14.06 0.32
N GLN A 106 7.12 -14.02 1.04
CA GLN A 106 7.38 -13.00 2.06
C GLN A 106 7.81 -11.67 1.44
N ALA A 107 8.30 -11.67 0.19
CA ALA A 107 8.63 -10.45 -0.52
C ALA A 107 7.37 -9.63 -0.81
N GLY A 108 7.26 -8.44 -0.20
CA GLY A 108 6.12 -7.52 -0.40
C GLY A 108 6.02 -6.99 -1.82
N MET A 109 7.15 -6.64 -2.43
CA MET A 109 7.19 -5.90 -3.71
C MET A 109 6.46 -6.62 -4.86
N PRO A 110 6.71 -7.93 -5.14
CA PRO A 110 5.97 -8.62 -6.19
C PRO A 110 4.45 -8.59 -6.01
N LYS A 111 3.96 -8.77 -4.77
CA LYS A 111 2.52 -8.71 -4.46
C LYS A 111 1.93 -7.34 -4.77
N TRP A 112 2.63 -6.27 -4.38
CA TRP A 112 2.19 -4.90 -4.67
C TRP A 112 2.17 -4.61 -6.17
N ILE A 113 3.18 -5.05 -6.93
CA ILE A 113 3.20 -4.85 -8.39
C ILE A 113 2.05 -5.60 -9.06
N LEU A 114 1.83 -6.87 -8.73
CA LEU A 114 0.71 -7.66 -9.27
C LEU A 114 -0.64 -7.01 -8.94
N TRP A 115 -0.82 -6.58 -7.69
CA TRP A 115 -2.03 -5.89 -7.25
C TRP A 115 -2.24 -4.55 -7.96
N SER A 116 -1.18 -3.76 -8.14
CA SER A 116 -1.26 -2.49 -8.87
C SER A 116 -1.62 -2.69 -10.33
N ILE A 117 -1.02 -3.68 -11.03
CA ILE A 117 -1.36 -4.00 -12.42
C ILE A 117 -2.83 -4.43 -12.55
N TYR A 118 -3.30 -5.28 -11.64
CA TYR A 118 -4.70 -5.66 -11.58
C TYR A 118 -5.60 -4.44 -11.34
N GLY A 119 -5.25 -3.59 -10.38
CA GLY A 119 -5.95 -2.34 -10.08
C GLY A 119 -6.09 -1.43 -11.30
N CYS A 120 -5.00 -1.24 -12.05
CA CYS A 120 -5.04 -0.51 -13.31
C CYS A 120 -5.98 -1.20 -14.32
N HIS A 121 -5.86 -2.51 -14.52
CA HIS A 121 -6.71 -3.23 -15.46
C HIS A 121 -8.21 -3.07 -15.17
N VAL A 122 -8.64 -3.16 -13.90
CA VAL A 122 -10.05 -3.00 -13.53
C VAL A 122 -10.53 -1.55 -13.64
N SER A 123 -9.71 -0.56 -13.30
CA SER A 123 -10.09 0.84 -13.48
C SER A 123 -10.28 1.24 -14.95
N TYR A 124 -9.65 0.53 -15.87
CA TYR A 124 -9.88 0.72 -17.31
C TYR A 124 -11.19 0.06 -17.81
N LEU A 125 -11.80 -0.86 -17.06
CA LEU A 125 -13.09 -1.46 -17.43
C LEU A 125 -14.26 -0.53 -17.13
N ASP A 126 -14.15 0.30 -16.09
CA ASP A 126 -15.20 1.26 -15.67
C ASP A 126 -15.13 2.60 -16.43
N ALA A 127 -14.19 2.76 -17.37
CA ALA A 127 -13.98 3.98 -18.14
C ALA A 127 -14.63 3.95 -19.55
N ILE A 128 -15.40 2.90 -19.85
CA ILE A 128 -16.20 2.71 -21.08
C ILE A 128 -17.64 2.43 -20.65
#